data_AF-A0A7W5LKS3-F1
#
_entry.id   AF-A0A7W5LKS3-F1
#
_cell.length_a   1.000
_cell.length_b   1.000
_cell.length_c   1.000
_cell.angle_alpha   90.00
_cell.angle_beta   90.00
_cell.angle_gamma   90.00
#
_symmetry.space_group_name_H-M   'P 1'
#
loop_
_entity.id
_entity.type
_entity.pdbx_description
1 polymer ?
#
loop_
_entity_poly.entity_id
_entity_poly.type
_entity_poly.pdbx_seq_one_letter_code
_entity_poly.pdbx_strand_id
1 'polypeptide(L)'
;MAKMIHSMIRVLDVHRSVAFYRLAFGLTVAERLDFDTFTLIYMSNSDTGFELELTVNRGRSAPYSIGDGYGHLAVSVNDLEAEHQRFLAVGLETTKIVDFNHSGAKLALLSR
;
A
#
# COMPACT_ATOMS: atom_id res chain seq x y z
N MET A 1 -4.60 16.32 21.74
CA MET A 1 -4.72 16.51 20.27
C MET A 1 -4.72 15.14 19.61
N ALA A 2 -5.46 14.95 18.52
CA ALA A 2 -5.52 13.67 17.81
C ALA A 2 -4.21 13.39 17.06
N LYS A 3 -3.79 12.11 17.02
CA LYS A 3 -2.65 11.62 16.23
C LYS A 3 -3.18 10.70 15.14
N MET A 4 -2.80 10.94 13.89
CA MET A 4 -3.08 10.02 12.80
C MET A 4 -2.14 8.82 12.90
N ILE A 5 -2.68 7.61 12.81
CA ILE A 5 -1.93 6.39 13.05
C ILE A 5 -2.02 5.37 11.91
N HIS A 6 -3.04 5.43 11.06
CA HIS A 6 -3.13 4.53 9.91
C HIS A 6 -3.98 5.09 8.76
N SER A 7 -3.85 4.44 7.60
CA SER A 7 -4.80 4.50 6.49
C SER A 7 -5.32 3.10 6.19
N MET A 8 -6.60 2.98 5.88
CA MET A 8 -7.27 1.69 5.69
C MET A 8 -7.64 1.45 4.23
N ILE A 9 -7.31 0.26 3.72
CA ILE A 9 -7.69 -0.20 2.39
C ILE A 9 -8.39 -1.57 2.51
N ARG A 10 -9.55 -1.70 1.87
CA ARG A 10 -10.23 -3.01 1.75
C ARG A 10 -9.58 -3.83 0.65
N VAL A 11 -9.27 -5.09 0.96
CA VAL A 11 -8.66 -6.03 0.01
C VAL A 11 -9.46 -7.31 -0.09
N LEU A 12 -9.43 -7.93 -1.27
CA LEU A 12 -10.12 -9.20 -1.53
C LEU A 12 -9.25 -10.40 -1.14
N ASP A 13 -7.98 -10.37 -1.54
CA ASP A 13 -7.01 -11.43 -1.27
C ASP A 13 -5.93 -10.92 -0.32
N VAL A 14 -6.01 -11.40 0.93
CA VAL A 14 -5.07 -11.06 1.99
C VAL A 14 -3.64 -11.48 1.68
N HIS A 15 -3.46 -12.69 1.15
CA HIS A 15 -2.13 -13.26 0.95
C HIS A 15 -1.40 -12.50 -0.15
N ARG A 16 -2.11 -12.22 -1.25
CA ARG A 16 -1.60 -11.41 -2.35
C ARG A 16 -1.25 -9.99 -1.88
N SER A 17 -2.15 -9.35 -1.13
CA SER A 17 -1.91 -7.99 -0.65
C SER A 17 -0.75 -7.89 0.34
N VAL A 18 -0.66 -8.78 1.32
CA VAL A 18 0.46 -8.80 2.28
C VAL A 18 1.78 -9.08 1.57
N ALA A 19 1.80 -10.04 0.63
CA ALA A 19 3.00 -10.34 -0.15
C ALA A 19 3.45 -9.13 -0.99
N PHE A 20 2.50 -8.43 -1.62
CA PHE A 20 2.78 -7.21 -2.38
C PHE A 20 3.40 -6.12 -1.51
N TYR A 21 2.77 -5.74 -0.39
CA TYR A 21 3.29 -4.65 0.46
C TYR A 21 4.63 -5.00 1.12
N ARG A 22 4.86 -6.29 1.41
CA ARG A 22 6.16 -6.77 1.89
C ARG A 22 7.24 -6.65 0.83
N LEU A 23 6.95 -7.08 -0.41
CA LEU A 23 7.91 -7.04 -1.51
C LEU A 23 8.19 -5.61 -2.00
N ALA A 24 7.14 -4.80 -2.11
CA ALA A 24 7.22 -3.44 -2.63
C ALA A 24 7.83 -2.46 -1.62
N PHE A 25 7.48 -2.54 -0.34
CA PHE A 25 7.82 -1.47 0.61
C PHE A 25 8.41 -1.99 1.93
N GLY A 26 8.72 -3.28 2.01
CA GLY A 26 9.25 -3.88 3.24
C GLY A 26 8.27 -3.84 4.41
N LEU A 27 6.97 -3.62 4.16
CA LEU A 27 5.97 -3.63 5.23
C LEU A 27 5.71 -5.07 5.69
N THR A 28 5.74 -5.29 6.99
CA THR A 28 5.44 -6.58 7.62
C THR A 28 4.20 -6.49 8.48
N VAL A 29 3.54 -7.62 8.72
CA VAL A 29 2.36 -7.67 9.61
C VAL A 29 2.82 -7.38 11.03
N ALA A 30 2.37 -6.26 11.58
CA ALA A 30 2.60 -5.87 12.97
C ALA A 30 1.54 -6.46 13.90
N GLU A 31 0.28 -6.44 13.45
CA GLU A 31 -0.85 -6.94 14.21
C GLU A 31 -1.91 -7.52 13.28
N ARG A 32 -2.60 -8.56 13.75
CA ARG A 32 -3.74 -9.17 13.08
C ARG A 32 -4.87 -9.36 14.08
N LEU A 33 -6.02 -8.80 13.77
CA LEU A 33 -7.23 -8.90 14.57
C LEU A 33 -8.32 -9.62 13.77
N ASP A 34 -8.69 -10.81 14.21
CA ASP A 34 -9.71 -11.64 13.56
C ASP A 34 -11.07 -11.47 14.26
N PHE A 35 -12.08 -11.08 13.48
CA PHE A 35 -13.48 -10.95 13.91
C PHE A 35 -14.38 -11.93 13.14
N ASP A 36 -15.63 -12.06 13.59
CA ASP A 36 -16.59 -13.01 13.01
C ASP A 36 -16.90 -12.74 11.54
N THR A 37 -16.84 -11.48 11.09
CA THR A 37 -17.24 -11.08 9.73
C THR A 37 -16.10 -10.44 8.92
N PHE A 38 -14.99 -10.08 9.56
CA PHE A 38 -13.84 -9.49 8.89
C PHE A 38 -12.53 -9.75 9.65
N THR A 39 -11.42 -9.44 9.01
CA THR A 39 -10.09 -9.41 9.63
C THR A 39 -9.45 -8.05 9.37
N LEU A 40 -8.79 -7.49 10.38
CA LEU A 40 -7.91 -6.32 10.25
C LEU A 40 -6.46 -6.77 10.32
N ILE A 41 -5.62 -6.22 9.44
CA ILE A 41 -4.19 -6.55 9.34
C ILE A 41 -3.42 -5.24 9.26
N TYR A 42 -2.68 -4.92 10.31
CA TYR A 42 -1.85 -3.73 10.38
C TYR A 42 -0.47 -4.07 9.84
N MET A 43 -0.04 -3.33 8.82
CA MET A 43 1.26 -3.47 8.19
C MET A 43 2.12 -2.24 8.46
N SER A 44 3.35 -2.46 8.91
CA SER A 44 4.29 -1.39 9.28
C SER A 44 5.74 -1.74 8.99
N ASN A 45 6.62 -0.76 9.18
CA ASN A 45 8.07 -0.91 9.19
C ASN A 45 8.68 -0.01 10.29
N SER A 46 10.01 0.01 10.40
CA SER A 46 10.71 0.82 11.42
C SER A 46 10.82 2.31 11.09
N ASP A 47 10.46 2.73 9.87
CA ASP A 47 10.72 4.09 9.39
C ASP A 47 9.64 5.09 9.83
N THR A 48 8.46 4.62 10.21
CA THR A 48 7.34 5.45 10.65
C THR A 48 6.43 4.74 11.65
N GLY A 49 5.80 5.52 12.53
CA GLY A 49 4.73 5.04 13.41
C GLY A 49 3.33 5.05 12.78
N PHE A 50 3.25 5.25 11.46
CA PHE A 50 2.02 5.20 10.68
C PHE A 50 1.87 3.84 10.00
N GLU A 51 0.67 3.26 10.03
CA GLU A 51 0.42 1.91 9.55
C GLU A 51 -0.50 1.89 8.33
N LEU A 52 -0.35 0.85 7.52
CA LEU A 52 -1.35 0.49 6.53
C LEU A 52 -2.25 -0.60 7.11
N GLU A 53 -3.53 -0.31 7.26
CA GLU A 53 -4.54 -1.29 7.66
C GLU A 53 -5.16 -1.94 6.41
N LEU A 54 -5.07 -3.27 6.31
CA LEU A 54 -5.82 -4.05 5.34
C LEU A 54 -7.04 -4.65 6.02
N THR A 55 -8.23 -4.36 5.48
CA THR A 55 -9.48 -4.98 5.92
C THR A 55 -9.95 -6.01 4.90
N VAL A 56 -10.23 -7.23 5.39
CA VAL A 56 -10.71 -8.35 4.59
C VAL A 56 -12.08 -8.77 5.12
N ASN A 57 -13.13 -8.64 4.30
CA ASN A 57 -14.47 -9.08 4.70
C ASN A 57 -14.68 -10.56 4.33
N ARG A 58 -15.19 -11.36 5.27
CA ARG A 58 -15.48 -12.78 5.03
C ARG A 58 -16.60 -12.94 4.00
N GLY A 59 -16.46 -13.94 3.14
CA GLY A 59 -17.43 -14.25 2.09
C GLY A 59 -17.45 -13.25 0.92
N ARG A 60 -16.62 -12.19 0.94
CA ARG A 60 -16.48 -11.31 -0.22
C ARG A 60 -15.76 -12.06 -1.35
N SER A 61 -16.39 -12.13 -2.51
CA SER A 61 -15.84 -12.77 -3.72
C SER A 61 -15.62 -11.80 -4.89
N ALA A 62 -16.32 -10.65 -4.87
CA ALA A 62 -16.21 -9.64 -5.91
C ALA A 62 -15.24 -8.51 -5.52
N PRO A 63 -14.51 -7.90 -6.46
CA PRO A 63 -13.71 -6.70 -6.22
C PRO A 63 -14.54 -5.54 -5.64
N TYR A 64 -13.89 -4.63 -4.92
CA TYR A 64 -14.53 -3.40 -4.43
C TYR A 64 -14.55 -2.34 -5.53
N SER A 65 -15.66 -1.61 -5.64
CA SER A 65 -15.72 -0.37 -6.41
C SER A 65 -14.86 0.69 -5.71
N ILE A 66 -13.90 1.28 -6.43
CA ILE A 66 -12.97 2.27 -5.86
C ILE A 66 -13.65 3.64 -5.68
N GLY A 67 -14.59 3.98 -6.57
CA GLY A 67 -15.18 5.32 -6.62
C GLY A 67 -14.18 6.36 -7.15
N ASP A 68 -14.49 7.64 -6.95
CA ASP A 68 -13.72 8.81 -7.42
C ASP A 68 -13.24 9.73 -6.28
N GLY A 69 -13.52 9.37 -5.02
CA GLY A 69 -13.15 10.18 -3.84
C GLY A 69 -11.79 9.85 -3.22
N TYR A 70 -11.33 8.59 -3.29
CA TYR A 70 -10.03 8.19 -2.74
C TYR A 70 -8.93 8.25 -3.81
N GLY A 71 -7.90 9.06 -3.56
CA GLY A 71 -6.80 9.27 -4.50
C GLY A 71 -5.70 8.20 -4.39
N HIS A 72 -4.95 8.19 -3.29
CA HIS A 72 -3.80 7.30 -3.12
C HIS A 72 -3.34 7.20 -1.66
N LEU A 73 -2.53 6.17 -1.39
CA LEU A 73 -1.58 6.11 -0.29
C LEU A 73 -0.21 6.45 -0.87
N ALA A 74 0.47 7.45 -0.30
CA ALA A 74 1.81 7.83 -0.72
C ALA A 74 2.87 7.29 0.24
N VAL A 75 4.01 6.90 -0.32
CA VAL A 75 5.23 6.54 0.41
C VAL A 75 6.40 7.35 -0.14
N SER A 76 7.44 7.52 0.67
CA SER A 76 8.68 8.17 0.25
C SER A 76 9.82 7.16 0.30
N VAL A 77 10.71 7.22 -0.69
CA VAL A 77 11.89 6.37 -0.81
C VAL A 77 13.10 7.24 -1.08
N ASN A 78 14.30 6.74 -0.74
CA ASN A 78 15.54 7.50 -0.89
C ASN A 78 15.91 7.73 -2.37
N ASP A 79 15.65 6.76 -3.24
CA ASP A 79 15.97 6.82 -4.66
C ASP A 79 14.81 6.20 -5.47
N LEU A 80 14.06 7.06 -6.16
CA LEU A 80 12.88 6.66 -6.91
C LEU A 80 13.25 5.84 -8.16
N GLU A 81 14.31 6.22 -8.86
CA GLU A 81 14.78 5.51 -10.05
C GLU A 81 15.26 4.10 -9.71
N ALA A 82 16.07 3.95 -8.66
CA ALA A 82 16.54 2.65 -8.21
C ALA A 82 15.37 1.75 -7.79
N GLU A 83 14.41 2.30 -7.05
CA GLU A 83 13.24 1.53 -6.60
C GLU A 83 12.31 1.16 -7.75
N HIS A 84 12.13 2.05 -8.74
CA HIS A 84 11.38 1.77 -9.95
C HIS A 84 12.01 0.60 -10.74
N GLN A 85 13.34 0.61 -10.92
CA GLN A 85 14.04 -0.50 -11.55
C GLN A 85 13.92 -1.80 -10.75
N ARG A 86 14.00 -1.74 -9.42
CA ARG A 86 13.81 -2.90 -8.55
C ARG A 86 12.42 -3.49 -8.73
N PHE A 87 11.38 -2.65 -8.77
CA PHE A 87 10.00 -3.09 -9.00
C PHE A 87 9.84 -3.83 -10.33
N LEU A 88 10.37 -3.27 -11.41
CA LEU A 88 10.36 -3.94 -12.72
C LEU A 88 11.09 -5.30 -12.66
N ALA A 89 12.25 -5.36 -12.00
CA ALA A 89 13.05 -6.58 -11.90
C ALA A 89 12.36 -7.70 -11.10
N VAL A 90 11.53 -7.35 -10.10
CA VAL A 90 10.75 -8.32 -9.33
C VAL A 90 9.34 -8.57 -9.91
N GLY A 91 9.05 -8.02 -11.09
CA GLY A 91 7.80 -8.23 -11.81
C GLY A 91 6.59 -7.46 -11.26
N LEU A 92 6.81 -6.35 -10.54
CA LEU A 92 5.73 -5.45 -10.12
C LEU A 92 5.37 -4.48 -11.25
N GLU A 93 4.08 -4.29 -11.47
CA GLU A 93 3.57 -3.35 -12.47
C GLU A 93 3.70 -1.90 -11.97
N THR A 94 4.29 -1.05 -12.80
CA THR A 94 4.54 0.37 -12.49
C THR A 94 4.22 1.23 -13.70
N THR A 95 3.77 2.46 -13.46
CA THR A 95 3.76 3.48 -14.51
C THR A 95 5.17 4.00 -14.74
N LYS A 96 5.38 4.72 -15.84
CA LYS A 96 6.62 5.50 -16.02
C LYS A 96 6.75 6.51 -14.88
N ILE A 97 7.99 6.80 -14.49
CA ILE A 97 8.29 7.93 -13.60
C ILE A 97 7.86 9.21 -14.33
N VAL A 98 7.07 10.04 -13.66
CA VAL A 98 6.61 11.34 -14.15
C VAL A 98 7.21 12.42 -13.27
N ASP A 99 7.84 13.41 -13.90
CA ASP A 99 8.19 14.65 -13.24
C ASP A 99 6.99 15.60 -13.35
N PHE A 100 6.45 16.00 -12.19
CA PHE A 100 5.31 16.93 -12.15
C PHE A 100 5.75 18.39 -12.30
N ASN A 101 7.04 18.69 -12.49
CA ASN A 101 7.62 20.04 -12.53
C ASN A 101 7.18 20.90 -11.34
N HIS A 102 6.85 20.28 -10.20
CA HIS A 102 6.49 20.94 -8.96
C HIS A 102 7.69 20.90 -8.02
N SER A 103 8.55 21.91 -8.13
CA SER A 103 9.77 22.04 -7.31
C SER A 103 10.77 20.87 -7.45
N GLY A 104 10.75 20.15 -8.57
CA GLY A 104 11.67 19.04 -8.86
C GLY A 104 11.36 17.72 -8.15
N ALA A 105 10.17 17.59 -7.54
CA ALA A 105 9.73 16.32 -6.95
C ALA A 105 9.29 15.33 -8.05
N LYS A 106 9.97 14.18 -8.11
CA LYS A 106 9.63 13.08 -9.01
C LYS A 106 8.63 12.13 -8.36
N LEU A 107 7.69 11.62 -9.14
CA LEU A 107 6.66 10.68 -8.69
C LEU A 107 6.56 9.49 -9.63
N ALA A 108 6.25 8.32 -9.09
CA ALA A 108 5.82 7.16 -9.85
C ALA A 108 4.58 6.58 -9.20
N LEU A 109 3.65 6.10 -10.01
CA LEU A 109 2.48 5.37 -9.53
C LEU A 109 2.71 3.88 -9.77
N LEU A 110 2.35 3.08 -8.78
CA LEU A 110 2.17 1.64 -8.97
C LEU A 110 0.75 1.44 -9.50
N SER A 111 0.63 1.05 -10.76
CA SER A 111 -0.63 0.55 -11.30
C SER A 111 -0.80 -0.90 -10.86
N ARG A 112 -2.02 -1.25 -10.45
CA ARG A 112 -2.37 -2.59 -9.94
C ARG A 112 -2.14 -3.69 -10.95
#